data_AF-A0A497PXE0-F1
#
_entry.id   AF-A0A497PXE0-F1
#
_cell.length_a   1.000
_cell.length_b   1.000
_cell.length_c   1.000
_cell.angle_alpha   90.00
_cell.angle_beta   90.00
_cell.angle_gamma   90.00
#
_symmetry.space_group_name_H-M   'P 1'
#
loop_
_entity.id
_entity.type
_entity.pdbx_description
1 polymer ?
#
loop_
_entity_poly.entity_id
_entity_poly.type
_entity_poly.pdbx_seq_one_letter_code
_entity_poly.pdbx_strand_id
1 'polypeptide(L)'
;MLKEKFEKIAQLREKALEAGGPERIKKQHYSGKYTARERIEKLLDPGSFAEIDEFVVHRESTFGIDKRKVLGDGVVTGYIRDYGS
;
A
#
# COMPACT_ATOMS: atom_id res chain seq x y z
N MET A 1 -25.00 -8.05 -4.59
CA MET A 1 -24.02 -9.16 -4.48
C MET A 1 -22.70 -8.96 -5.23
N LEU A 2 -22.64 -8.88 -6.57
CA LEU A 2 -21.33 -8.72 -7.25
C LEU A 2 -20.79 -7.27 -7.19
N LYS A 3 -21.67 -6.28 -7.40
CA LYS A 3 -21.34 -4.85 -7.32
C LYS A 3 -20.77 -4.45 -5.95
N GLU A 4 -21.42 -4.89 -4.87
CA GLU A 4 -20.96 -4.66 -3.49
C GLU A 4 -19.56 -5.23 -3.22
N LYS A 5 -19.20 -6.37 -3.83
CA LYS A 5 -17.86 -6.96 -3.70
C LYS A 5 -16.80 -6.09 -4.39
N PHE A 6 -17.11 -5.54 -5.56
CA PHE A 6 -16.20 -4.62 -6.25
C PHE A 6 -16.03 -3.31 -5.47
N GLU A 7 -17.11 -2.74 -4.94
CA GLU A 7 -17.05 -1.55 -4.09
C GLU A 7 -16.20 -1.80 -2.84
N LYS A 8 -16.33 -2.98 -2.20
CA LYS A 8 -15.50 -3.36 -1.07
C LYS A 8 -14.01 -3.43 -1.42
N ILE A 9 -13.65 -3.96 -2.59
CA ILE A 9 -12.26 -4.01 -3.04
C ILE A 9 -11.73 -2.59 -3.31
N ALA A 10 -12.53 -1.74 -3.95
CA ALA A 10 -12.15 -0.34 -4.20
C ALA A 10 -11.87 0.40 -2.88
N GLN A 11 -12.74 0.24 -1.88
CA GLN A 11 -12.55 0.82 -0.54
C GLN A 11 -11.29 0.29 0.17
N LEU A 12 -10.95 -0.99 -0.01
CA LEU A 12 -9.73 -1.56 0.56
C LEU A 12 -8.47 -0.98 -0.09
N ARG A 13 -8.50 -0.73 -1.41
CA ARG A 13 -7.39 -0.06 -2.12
C ARG A 13 -7.19 1.36 -1.62
N GLU A 14 -8.26 2.15 -1.51
CA GLU A 14 -8.17 3.51 -0.95
C GLU A 14 -7.54 3.50 0.44
N LYS A 15 -7.96 2.58 1.31
CA LYS A 15 -7.37 2.40 2.65
C LYS A 15 -5.91 1.95 2.63
N ALA A 16 -5.50 1.13 1.68
CA ALA A 16 -4.10 0.69 1.56
C ALA A 16 -3.17 1.83 1.14
N LEU A 17 -3.67 2.77 0.33
CA LEU A 17 -2.95 3.97 -0.07
C LEU A 17 -2.73 4.94 1.10
N GLU A 18 -3.63 4.97 2.09
CA GLU A 18 -3.43 5.77 3.31
C GLU A 18 -2.24 5.29 4.15
N ALA A 19 -1.81 4.03 3.99
CA ALA A 19 -0.67 3.43 4.68
C ALA A 19 -0.67 3.69 6.20
N GLY A 20 0.32 4.41 6.71
CA GLY A 20 0.43 4.78 8.13
C GLY A 20 -0.51 5.90 8.59
N GLY A 21 -1.32 6.46 7.69
CA GLY A 21 -2.19 7.60 7.88
C GLY A 21 -1.58 8.93 7.37
N PRO A 22 -2.41 9.94 7.11
CA PRO A 22 -1.99 11.21 6.49
C PRO A 22 -0.92 11.94 7.29
N GLU A 23 -0.96 11.90 8.62
CA GLU A 23 0.04 12.53 9.48
C GLU A 23 1.44 11.92 9.34
N ARG A 24 1.53 10.60 9.13
CA ARG A 24 2.81 9.94 8.89
C ARG A 24 3.36 10.24 7.50
N ILE A 25 2.48 10.32 6.50
CA ILE A 25 2.84 10.72 5.13
C ILE A 25 3.40 12.15 5.15
N LYS A 26 2.68 13.11 5.76
CA LYS A 26 3.14 14.49 5.94
C LYS A 26 4.50 14.57 6.64
N LYS A 27 4.70 13.80 7.72
CA LYS A 27 6.00 13.76 8.42
C LYS A 27 7.13 13.26 7.52
N GLN A 28 6.86 12.26 6.69
CA GLN A 28 7.83 11.74 5.73
C GLN A 28 8.23 12.82 4.72
N HIS A 29 7.25 13.49 4.12
CA HIS A 29 7.48 14.60 3.18
C HIS A 29 8.19 15.80 3.83
N TYR A 30 7.79 16.18 5.04
CA TYR A 30 8.44 17.25 5.81
C TYR A 30 9.92 16.95 6.07
N SER A 31 10.28 15.68 6.23
CA SER A 31 11.68 15.24 6.35
C SER A 31 12.44 15.17 5.02
N GLY A 32 11.85 15.64 3.91
CA GLY A 32 12.44 15.59 2.57
C GLY A 32 12.48 14.19 1.96
N LYS A 33 11.67 13.25 2.47
CA LYS A 33 11.66 11.86 2.03
C LYS A 33 10.37 11.55 1.29
N TYR A 34 10.47 10.66 0.30
CA TYR A 34 9.33 10.02 -0.34
C TYR A 34 8.76 8.86 0.49
N THR A 35 7.48 8.56 0.31
CA THR A 35 6.83 7.33 0.77
C THR A 35 7.36 6.11 -0.01
N ALA A 36 7.00 4.89 0.43
CA ALA A 36 7.42 3.68 -0.27
C ALA A 36 6.90 3.63 -1.72
N ARG A 37 5.63 3.92 -1.95
CA ARG A 37 5.02 3.92 -3.29
C ARG A 37 5.57 5.02 -4.19
N GLU A 38 5.77 6.22 -3.66
CA GLU A 38 6.39 7.32 -4.41
C GLU A 38 7.82 6.99 -4.88
N ARG A 39 8.59 6.22 -4.09
CA ARG A 39 9.92 5.76 -4.52
C ARG A 39 9.82 4.78 -5.69
N ILE A 40 8.84 3.89 -5.66
CA ILE A 40 8.60 2.92 -6.73
C ILE A 40 8.19 3.66 -8.02
N GLU A 41 7.25 4.59 -7.92
CA GLU A 41 6.81 5.42 -9.06
C GLU A 41 7.92 6.27 -9.67
N LYS A 42 8.91 6.68 -8.86
CA LYS A 42 10.08 7.43 -9.34
C LYS A 42 11.17 6.56 -9.95
N LEU A 43 11.22 5.29 -9.56
CA LEU A 43 12.25 4.35 -10.00
C LEU A 43 11.85 3.63 -11.30
N LEU A 44 10.56 3.38 -11.48
CA LEU A 44 10.03 2.53 -12.54
C LEU A 44 9.25 3.36 -13.57
N ASP A 45 9.12 2.82 -14.78
CA ASP A 45 8.31 3.45 -15.81
C ASP A 45 6.84 3.55 -15.36
N PRO A 46 6.14 4.68 -15.64
CA PRO A 46 4.76 4.87 -15.24
C PRO A 46 3.85 3.72 -15.67
N GLY A 47 3.11 3.14 -14.72
CA GLY A 47 2.15 2.06 -14.98
C GLY A 47 2.77 0.66 -15.12
N SER A 48 4.09 0.51 -15.08
CA SER A 48 4.76 -0.78 -15.20
C SER A 48 4.68 -1.64 -13.93
N PHE A 49 4.58 -1.03 -12.75
CA PHE A 49 4.54 -1.75 -11.48
C PHE A 49 3.20 -2.47 -11.25
N ALA A 50 3.23 -3.74 -10.87
CA ALA A 50 2.10 -4.50 -10.35
C ALA A 50 2.31 -4.80 -8.86
N GLU A 51 1.56 -4.11 -7.99
CA GLU A 51 1.58 -4.38 -6.55
C GLU A 51 0.88 -5.71 -6.24
N ILE A 52 1.47 -6.50 -5.33
CA ILE A 52 0.89 -7.72 -4.77
C ILE A 52 0.83 -7.59 -3.25
N ASP A 53 0.02 -8.43 -2.60
CA ASP A 53 -0.14 -8.46 -1.14
C ASP A 53 -0.61 -7.14 -0.48
N GLU A 54 -1.18 -6.22 -1.27
CA GLU A 54 -1.67 -4.90 -0.85
C GLU A 54 -2.61 -4.96 0.37
N PHE A 55 -3.39 -6.04 0.53
CA PHE A 55 -4.36 -6.20 1.61
C PHE A 55 -3.89 -7.07 2.77
N VAL A 56 -2.63 -7.54 2.74
CA VAL A 56 -2.07 -8.36 3.82
C VAL A 56 -1.95 -7.52 5.10
N VAL A 57 -2.21 -8.19 6.22
CA VAL A 57 -2.03 -7.65 7.56
C VAL A 57 -1.31 -8.69 8.40
N HIS A 58 -0.52 -8.25 9.37
CA HIS A 58 0.04 -9.16 10.38
C HIS A 58 -1.07 -9.96 11.09
N ARG A 59 -0.68 -11.13 11.60
CA ARG A 59 -1.54 -12.05 12.36
C ARG A 59 -1.16 -12.10 13.85
N GLU A 60 -0.20 -11.29 14.26
CA GLU A 60 0.31 -11.26 15.62
C GLU A 60 -0.69 -10.56 16.56
N SER A 61 -0.75 -11.02 17.80
CA SER A 61 -1.62 -10.46 18.84
C SER A 61 -0.86 -10.04 20.09
N THR A 62 0.43 -10.36 20.19
CA THR A 62 1.26 -9.97 21.31
C THR A 62 1.44 -8.45 21.35
N PHE A 63 1.55 -7.89 22.56
CA PHE A 63 1.79 -6.46 22.81
C PHE A 63 0.71 -5.51 22.26
N GLY A 64 -0.51 -5.99 22.00
CA GLY A 64 -1.64 -5.16 21.60
C GLY A 64 -1.58 -4.67 20.14
N ILE A 65 -0.73 -5.29 19.32
CA ILE A 65 -0.57 -4.95 17.90
C ILE A 65 -1.81 -5.31 17.07
N ASP A 66 -2.63 -6.26 17.54
CA ASP A 66 -3.92 -6.67 16.97
C ASP A 66 -4.91 -5.50 16.81
N LYS A 67 -4.84 -4.50 17.69
CA LYS A 67 -5.67 -3.29 17.66
C LYS A 67 -5.34 -2.37 16.50
N ARG A 68 -4.19 -2.55 15.86
CA ARG A 68 -3.72 -1.73 14.75
C ARG A 68 -3.38 -2.60 13.55
N LYS A 69 -4.32 -2.69 12.62
CA LYS A 69 -4.12 -3.36 11.34
C LYS A 69 -3.92 -2.32 10.25
N VAL A 70 -2.77 -2.38 9.60
CA VAL A 70 -2.41 -1.54 8.45
C VAL A 70 -2.24 -2.46 7.26
N LEU A 71 -2.94 -2.15 6.16
CA LEU A 71 -2.84 -2.93 4.93
C LEU A 71 -1.43 -2.80 4.31
N GLY A 72 -0.91 -3.91 3.78
CA GLY A 72 0.47 -4.06 3.29
C GLY A 72 1.50 -4.31 4.39
N ASP A 73 1.10 -4.32 5.66
CA ASP A 73 1.95 -4.61 6.83
C ASP A 73 3.28 -3.82 6.88
N GLY A 74 3.30 -2.62 6.31
CA GLY A 74 4.46 -1.72 6.29
C GLY A 74 5.45 -1.94 5.14
N VAL A 75 5.17 -2.85 4.22
CA VAL A 75 6.00 -3.14 3.03
C VAL A 75 5.15 -3.04 1.77
N VAL A 76 5.76 -2.59 0.67
CA VAL A 76 5.15 -2.62 -0.66
C VAL A 76 5.95 -3.62 -1.50
N THR A 77 5.28 -4.63 -2.04
CA THR A 77 5.86 -5.70 -2.85
C THR A 77 5.18 -5.77 -4.21
N GLY A 78 5.91 -6.23 -5.21
CA GLY A 78 5.40 -6.32 -6.57
C GLY A 78 6.47 -6.67 -7.57
N TYR A 79 6.08 -6.68 -8.83
CA TYR A 79 6.96 -6.93 -9.97
C TYR A 79 6.68 -5.94 -11.09
N ILE A 80 7.62 -5.82 -12.02
CA ILE A 80 7.46 -5.02 -13.24
C ILE A 80 6.72 -5.88 -14.25
N ARG A 81 5.62 -5.36 -14.79
CA ARG A 81 4.96 -5.91 -15.98
C ARG A 81 5.77 -5.46 -17.18
N ASP A 82 6.60 -6.36 -17.70
CA ASP A 82 7.19 -6.18 -19.01
C ASP A 82 6.13 -6.52 -20.07
N TYR A 83 5.63 -5.49 -20.74
CA TYR A 83 4.91 -5.67 -22.00
C TYR A 83 5.98 -5.65 -23.09
N GLY A 84 6.63 -6.80 -23.29
CA GLY A 84 7.81 -6.94 -24.16
C GLY A 84 7.70 -6.10 -25.45
N SER A 85 8.77 -5.36 -25.73
CA SER A 85 9.01 -4.63 -26.98
C SER A 85 9.04 -5.55 -28.19
#